data_AF-A0A268QUC8-F1
#
_entry.id   AF-A0A268QUC8-F1
#
_cell.length_a   1.000
_cell.length_b   1.000
_cell.length_c   1.000
_cell.angle_alpha   90.00
_cell.angle_beta   90.00
_cell.angle_gamma   90.00
#
_symmetry.space_group_name_H-M   'P 1'
#
loop_
_entity.id
_entity.type
_entity.pdbx_description
1 polymer ?
#
loop_
_entity_poly.entity_id
_entity_poly.type
_entity_poly.pdbx_seq_one_letter_code
_entity_poly.pdbx_strand_id
1 'polypeptide(L)' 'TNTMPQWAGSCWYYLRYIDPTNSNALADDAKLKQWLPVDIYIGGAEHAVLHLLYARFWHKFLYDIDVVP' A
#
# COMPACT_ATOMS: atom_id res chain seq x y z
N THR A 1 16.75 15.79 -14.24
CA THR A 1 16.41 15.26 -12.91
C THR A 1 14.99 14.72 -12.97
N ASN A 2 14.83 13.40 -13.11
CA ASN A 2 13.50 12.78 -13.25
C ASN A 2 12.83 12.61 -11.87
N THR A 3 11.50 12.58 -11.85
CA THR A 3 10.68 12.33 -10.65
C THR A 3 9.90 11.02 -10.80
N MET A 4 9.57 10.40 -9.66
CA MET A 4 8.63 9.29 -9.68
C MET A 4 7.23 9.77 -10.10
N PRO A 5 6.47 8.94 -10.81
CA PRO A 5 5.11 9.28 -11.19
C PRO A 5 4.18 9.25 -9.98
N GLN A 6 3.03 9.93 -10.07
CA GLN A 6 2.08 10.09 -8.96
C GLN A 6 1.62 8.77 -8.32
N TRP A 7 1.53 7.69 -9.11
CA TRP A 7 1.11 6.38 -8.61
C TRP A 7 2.13 5.71 -7.68
N ALA A 8 3.37 6.22 -7.61
CA ALA A 8 4.33 5.79 -6.59
C ALA A 8 3.83 6.01 -5.15
N GLY A 9 2.95 6.99 -4.92
CA GLY A 9 2.32 7.21 -3.61
C GLY A 9 0.99 6.47 -3.46
N SER A 10 0.15 6.48 -4.50
CA SER A 10 -1.21 5.91 -4.41
C SER A 10 -1.23 4.38 -4.29
N CYS A 11 -0.14 3.67 -4.59
CA CYS A 11 -0.16 2.20 -4.57
C CYS A 11 0.03 1.57 -3.19
N TRP A 12 0.38 2.35 -2.15
CA TRP A 12 0.66 1.83 -0.82
C TRP A 12 0.10 2.68 0.33
N TYR A 13 -0.58 3.80 0.04
CA TYR A 13 -1.10 4.72 1.06
C TYR A 13 -2.01 4.04 2.11
N TYR A 14 -2.76 3.00 1.74
CA TYR A 14 -3.61 2.26 2.67
C TYR A 14 -2.82 1.56 3.77
N LEU A 15 -1.58 1.14 3.49
CA LEU A 15 -0.65 0.63 4.50
C LEU A 15 -0.24 1.75 5.46
N ARG A 16 0.01 2.95 4.91
CA ARG A 16 0.46 4.08 5.73
C ARG A 16 -0.64 4.62 6.65
N TYR A 17 -1.90 4.48 6.28
CA TYR A 17 -3.02 4.86 7.15
C TYR A 17 -3.09 4.05 8.45
N ILE A 18 -2.53 2.84 8.47
CA ILE A 18 -2.48 1.99 9.67
C ILE A 18 -1.54 2.57 10.74
N ASP A 19 -0.46 3.24 10.32
CA ASP A 19 0.53 3.80 11.25
C ASP A 19 1.18 5.10 10.71
N PRO A 20 0.42 6.20 10.62
CA PRO A 20 0.79 7.38 9.84
C PRO A 20 1.96 8.19 10.42
N THR A 21 2.28 8.04 11.70
CA THR A 21 3.31 8.83 12.41
C THR A 21 4.62 8.07 12.63
N ASN A 22 4.72 6.82 12.17
CA ASN A 22 5.92 6.01 12.37
C ASN A 22 7.08 6.48 11.47
N SER A 23 8.16 6.98 12.07
CA SER A 23 9.33 7.47 11.34
C SER A 23 10.39 6.40 11.07
N ASN A 24 10.24 5.21 11.62
CA ASN A 24 11.28 4.18 11.64
C ASN A 24 11.00 3.03 10.66
N ALA A 25 9.73 2.82 10.31
CA ALA A 25 9.27 1.77 9.41
C ALA A 25 8.06 2.23 8.59
N LEU A 26 7.66 1.39 7.63
CA LEU A 26 6.44 1.60 6.84
C LEU A 26 5.20 1.70 7.75
N ALA A 27 5.05 0.71 8.62
CA ALA A 27 4.08 0.62 9.72
C ALA A 27 4.53 -0.47 10.70
N ASP A 28 4.03 -0.44 11.93
CA ASP A 28 4.20 -1.52 12.90
C ASP A 28 3.55 -2.84 12.43
N ASP A 29 4.27 -3.95 12.53
CA ASP A 29 3.83 -5.28 12.05
C ASP A 29 2.56 -5.78 12.76
N ALA A 30 2.42 -5.55 14.07
CA ALA A 30 1.24 -5.96 14.80
C ALA A 30 0.01 -5.17 14.35
N LYS A 31 0.18 -3.86 14.07
CA LYS A 31 -0.89 -3.05 13.48
C LYS A 31 -1.24 -3.51 12.06
N LEU A 32 -0.24 -3.83 11.23
CA LEU A 32 -0.48 -4.34 9.88
C LEU A 32 -1.31 -5.63 9.92
N LYS A 33 -0.95 -6.59 10.77
CA LYS A 33 -1.70 -7.84 10.96
C LYS A 33 -3.11 -7.65 11.50
N GLN A 34 -3.34 -6.58 12.27
CA GLN A 34 -4.66 -6.27 12.82
C GLN A 34 -5.60 -5.66 11.78
N TRP A 35 -5.07 -4.78 10.91
CA TRP A 35 -5.89 -3.95 10.02
C TRP A 35 -5.91 -4.42 8.56
N LEU A 36 -5.05 -5.37 8.20
CA LEU A 36 -5.04 -5.99 6.88
C LEU A 36 -5.64 -7.40 6.90
N PRO A 37 -6.22 -7.85 5.77
CA PRO A 37 -6.42 -7.09 4.53
C PRO A 37 -7.54 -6.03 4.65
N VAL A 38 -7.60 -5.09 3.71
CA VAL A 38 -8.73 -4.14 3.63
C VAL A 38 -10.00 -4.91 3.28
N ASP A 39 -11.02 -4.86 4.15
CA ASP A 39 -12.27 -5.62 3.97
C ASP A 39 -13.08 -5.17 2.75
N ILE A 40 -13.25 -3.85 2.59
CA ILE A 40 -14.02 -3.25 1.50
C ILE A 40 -13.22 -2.08 0.93
N TYR A 41 -12.90 -2.17 -0.35
CA TYR A 41 -12.22 -1.12 -1.09
C TYR A 41 -13.12 -0.58 -2.21
N ILE A 42 -13.67 0.62 -2.01
CA ILE A 42 -14.61 1.25 -2.94
C ILE A 42 -13.83 2.16 -3.89
N GLY A 43 -14.00 1.96 -5.20
CA GLY A 43 -13.38 2.77 -6.25
C GLY A 43 -14.09 2.61 -7.58
N GLY A 44 -13.84 3.55 -8.50
CA GLY A 44 -14.40 3.52 -9.86
C GLY A 44 -13.65 2.58 -10.81
N ALA A 45 -14.36 2.11 -11.84
CA ALA A 45 -13.84 1.17 -12.83
C ALA A 45 -12.67 1.72 -13.66
N GLU A 46 -12.54 3.04 -13.75
CA GLU A 46 -11.42 3.75 -14.37
C GLU A 46 -10.05 3.37 -13.75
N HIS A 47 -10.05 2.81 -12.54
CA HIS A 47 -8.84 2.42 -11.82
C HIS A 47 -8.46 0.94 -11.98
N ALA A 48 -9.20 0.15 -12.76
CA ALA A 48 -9.04 -1.31 -12.86
C ALA A 48 -7.65 -1.78 -13.32
N VAL A 49 -7.09 -1.15 -14.36
CA VAL A 49 -5.83 -1.60 -15.00
C VAL A 49 -4.59 -0.79 -14.61
N LEU A 50 -4.77 0.30 -13.88
CA LEU A 50 -3.68 1.11 -13.33
C LEU A 50 -3.60 0.91 -11.82
N HIS A 51 -4.25 1.78 -11.06
CA HIS A 51 -4.12 1.84 -9.61
C HIS A 51 -4.35 0.49 -8.93
N LEU A 52 -5.42 -0.23 -9.29
CA LEU A 52 -5.73 -1.53 -8.66
C LEU A 52 -4.71 -2.62 -9.03
N LEU A 53 -4.13 -2.58 -10.23
CA LEU A 53 -3.07 -3.49 -10.62
C LEU A 53 -1.76 -3.16 -9.88
N TYR A 54 -1.36 -1.89 -9.87
CA TYR A 54 -0.12 -1.46 -9.22
C TYR A 54 -0.19 -1.60 -7.70
N ALA A 55 -1.32 -1.32 -7.05
CA ALA A 55 -1.48 -1.52 -5.62
C ALA A 55 -1.27 -2.99 -5.21
N ARG A 56 -1.76 -3.93 -6.03
CA ARG A 56 -1.52 -5.38 -5.84
C ARG A 56 -0.07 -5.76 -6.08
N PHE A 57 0.57 -5.20 -7.10
CA PHE A 57 2.00 -5.41 -7.37
C PHE A 57 2.86 -4.93 -6.20
N TRP A 58 2.63 -3.71 -5.72
CA TRP A 58 3.37 -3.14 -4.60
C TRP A 58 3.17 -3.94 -3.32
N HIS A 59 1.93 -4.37 -3.03
CA HIS A 59 1.67 -5.23 -1.89
C HIS A 59 2.45 -6.55 -1.96
N LYS A 60 2.44 -7.20 -3.14
CA LYS A 60 3.17 -8.45 -3.35
C LYS A 60 4.68 -8.28 -3.23
N PHE A 61 5.23 -7.20 -3.78
CA PHE A 61 6.65 -6.87 -3.62
C PHE A 61 7.01 -6.67 -2.15
N LEU A 62 6.21 -5.91 -1.40
CA LEU A 62 6.43 -5.66 0.03
C LEU A 62 6.31 -6.93 0.87
N TYR A 63 5.40 -7.84 0.49
CA TYR A 63 5.27 -9.16 1.09
C TYR A 63 6.53 -10.01 0.83
N ASP A 64 7.02 -10.03 -0.41
CA ASP A 64 8.21 -10.82 -0.81
C ASP A 64 9.50 -10.38 -0.10
N ILE A 65 9.54 -9.16 0.46
CA ILE A 65 10.66 -8.63 1.26
C ILE A 65 10.35 -8.54 2.76
N ASP A 66 9.30 -9.23 3.23
CA ASP A 66 8.90 -9.32 4.64
C ASP A 66 8.57 -7.96 5.32
N VAL A 67 8.07 -6.98 4.55
CA VAL A 67 7.66 -5.65 5.07
C VAL A 67 6.18 -5.58 5.44
N VAL A 68 5.35 -6.41 4.82
CA VAL A 68 3.92 -6.57 5.15
C VAL A 68 3.58 -8.05 5.34
N PRO A 69 2.60 -8.39 6.20
CA PRO A 69 2.22 -9.76 6.53
C PRO A 69 1.44 -10.49 5.43
#